data_AF-A0A2P7BQ34-F1
#
_entry.id   AF-A0A2P7BQ34-F1
#
_cell.length_a   1.000
_cell.length_b   1.000
_cell.length_c   1.000
_cell.angle_alpha   90.00
_cell.angle_beta   90.00
_cell.angle_gamma   90.00
#
_symmetry.space_group_name_H-M   'P 1'
#
loop_
_entity.id
_entity.type
_entity.pdbx_description
1 polymer ?
#
loop_
_entity_poly.entity_id
_entity_poly.type
_entity_poly.pdbx_seq_one_letter_code
_entity_poly.pdbx_strand_id
1 'polypeptide(L)'
;MNSQAAFDFMRPAFAVNEPTKFRIDLTDKLYGPYCEICVMQNDDRTWAKKIGYQISYMGMGGPFYGAYITAEAALESAVEYFRQSFQRTLDNPCSVQSDKDRVHLRRFLAWLDEVSE
;
A
#
# COMPACT_ATOMS: atom_id res chain seq x y z
N MET A 1 -29.84 14.54 -9.22
CA MET A 1 -29.40 13.40 -8.37
C MET A 1 -27.90 13.31 -8.51
N ASN A 2 -27.16 13.58 -7.44
CA ASN A 2 -25.71 13.70 -7.45
C ASN A 2 -25.05 12.35 -7.74
N SER A 3 -24.25 12.32 -8.80
CA SER A 3 -23.41 11.21 -9.26
C SER A 3 -22.23 10.88 -8.32
N GLN A 4 -22.13 11.54 -7.17
CA GLN A 4 -21.10 11.27 -6.16
C GLN A 4 -21.39 10.00 -5.34
N ALA A 5 -22.67 9.63 -5.16
CA ALA A 5 -23.06 8.52 -4.28
C ALA A 5 -22.92 7.11 -4.90
N ALA A 6 -22.51 7.02 -6.17
CA ALA A 6 -22.39 5.76 -6.90
C ALA A 6 -20.94 5.26 -7.03
N PHE A 7 -19.95 6.06 -6.62
CA PHE A 7 -18.52 5.73 -6.72
C PHE A 7 -17.81 5.62 -5.36
N ASP A 8 -18.53 5.60 -4.23
CA ASP A 8 -18.02 5.12 -2.92
C ASP A 8 -17.83 3.58 -2.92
N PHE A 9 -17.55 2.99 -4.08
CA PHE A 9 -17.52 1.56 -4.30
C PHE A 9 -16.11 1.01 -3.98
N MET A 10 -16.03 0.22 -2.90
CA MET A 10 -15.04 -0.83 -2.62
C MET A 10 -13.83 -0.56 -1.71
N ARG A 11 -13.78 0.48 -0.87
CA ARG A 11 -12.80 0.42 0.24
C ARG A 11 -13.33 -0.53 1.33
N PRO A 12 -12.63 -1.62 1.70
CA PRO A 12 -13.06 -2.48 2.80
C PRO A 12 -13.22 -1.65 4.07
N ALA A 13 -14.33 -1.84 4.77
CA ALA A 13 -14.54 -1.22 6.07
C ALA A 13 -13.45 -1.69 7.04
N PHE A 14 -12.88 -0.76 7.81
CA PHE A 14 -11.81 -1.10 8.75
C PHE A 14 -12.38 -1.92 9.91
N ALA A 15 -11.97 -3.19 9.98
CA ALA A 15 -12.32 -4.05 11.09
C ALA A 15 -11.49 -3.69 12.33
N VAL A 16 -12.14 -3.67 13.49
CA VAL A 16 -11.53 -3.27 14.76
C VAL A 16 -10.66 -4.40 15.36
N ASN A 17 -11.01 -5.65 15.09
CA ASN A 17 -10.36 -6.83 15.70
C ASN A 17 -9.52 -7.64 14.72
N GLU A 18 -9.49 -7.24 13.44
CA GLU A 18 -8.78 -7.98 12.38
C GLU A 18 -8.08 -6.99 11.46
N PRO A 19 -6.86 -7.30 10.97
CA PRO A 19 -6.20 -6.48 10.00
C PRO A 19 -7.02 -6.30 8.72
N THR A 20 -7.25 -5.06 8.35
CA THR A 20 -7.76 -4.74 7.00
C THR A 20 -6.58 -4.73 6.04
N LYS A 21 -6.62 -5.59 5.03
CA LYS A 21 -5.51 -5.83 4.10
C LYS A 21 -5.83 -5.30 2.71
N PHE A 22 -4.93 -4.48 2.18
CA PHE A 22 -4.90 -3.97 0.82
C PHE A 22 -3.69 -4.58 0.13
N ARG A 23 -3.89 -5.31 -0.98
CA ARG A 23 -2.80 -5.95 -1.69
C ARG A 23 -3.06 -5.95 -3.19
N ILE A 24 -2.00 -5.71 -3.95
CA ILE A 24 -1.93 -5.95 -5.38
C ILE A 24 -0.79 -6.92 -5.69
N ASP A 25 -1.10 -7.94 -6.48
CA ASP A 25 -0.13 -8.86 -7.07
C ASP A 25 -0.07 -8.59 -8.57
N LEU A 26 1.12 -8.32 -9.12
CA LEU A 26 1.27 -8.00 -10.56
C LEU A 26 1.42 -9.24 -11.45
N THR A 27 1.49 -10.43 -10.86
CA THR A 27 1.60 -11.72 -11.55
C THR A 27 0.95 -12.81 -10.71
N ASP A 28 0.45 -13.86 -11.35
CA ASP A 28 -0.11 -15.06 -10.67
C ASP A 28 0.96 -15.98 -10.05
N LYS A 29 2.24 -15.56 -10.04
CA LYS A 29 3.32 -16.35 -9.46
C LYS A 29 3.31 -16.19 -7.94
N LEU A 30 3.47 -17.31 -7.23
CA LEU A 30 3.52 -17.35 -5.75
C LEU A 30 4.56 -16.39 -5.12
N TYR A 31 5.65 -16.12 -5.84
CA TYR A 31 6.70 -15.15 -5.44
C TYR A 31 6.82 -14.01 -6.45
N GLY A 32 5.69 -13.61 -7.03
CA GLY A 32 5.58 -12.49 -7.94
C GLY A 32 5.76 -11.13 -7.27
N PRO A 33 5.95 -10.06 -8.06
CA PRO A 33 5.96 -8.72 -7.53
C PRO A 33 4.62 -8.37 -6.89
N TYR A 34 4.67 -7.81 -5.67
CA TYR A 34 3.48 -7.39 -4.94
C TYR A 34 3.71 -6.10 -4.15
N CYS A 35 2.62 -5.45 -3.79
CA CYS A 35 2.58 -4.38 -2.79
C CYS A 35 1.42 -4.66 -1.82
N GLU A 36 1.66 -4.47 -0.52
CA GLU A 36 0.72 -4.78 0.56
C GLU A 36 0.76 -3.69 1.63
N ILE A 37 -0.43 -3.25 2.04
CA ILE A 37 -0.68 -2.40 3.20
C ILE A 37 -1.67 -3.14 4.09
N CYS A 38 -1.39 -3.24 5.39
CA CYS A 38 -2.38 -3.66 6.38
C CYS A 38 -2.57 -2.57 7.42
N VAL A 39 -3.81 -2.39 7.88
CA VAL A 39 -4.18 -1.46 8.94
C VAL A 39 -4.93 -2.23 10.03
N MET A 40 -4.60 -1.98 11.29
CA MET A 40 -5.19 -2.68 12.44
C MET A 40 -5.29 -1.72 13.64
N GLN A 41 -6.30 -1.88 14.49
CA GLN A 41 -6.38 -1.15 15.74
C GLN A 41 -5.42 -1.76 16.79
N ASN A 42 -4.74 -0.89 17.54
CA ASN A 42 -3.96 -1.23 18.73
C ASN A 42 -4.88 -1.37 19.96
N ASP A 43 -4.37 -1.97 21.04
CA ASP A 43 -5.11 -2.13 22.30
C ASP A 43 -5.52 -0.78 22.94
N ASP A 44 -4.78 0.29 22.66
CA ASP A 44 -5.04 1.65 23.14
C ASP A 44 -6.04 2.44 22.27
N ARG A 45 -6.70 1.77 21.32
CA ARG A 45 -7.64 2.33 20.33
C ARG A 45 -7.02 3.22 19.26
N THR A 46 -5.71 3.42 19.26
CA THR A 46 -5.01 4.00 18.10
C THR A 46 -4.92 2.96 16.99
N TRP A 47 -4.49 3.37 15.80
CA TRP A 47 -4.32 2.50 14.65
C TRP A 47 -2.85 2.33 14.32
N ALA A 48 -2.47 1.15 13.85
CA ALA A 48 -1.14 0.84 13.35
C ALA A 48 -1.22 0.39 11.89
N LYS A 49 -0.11 0.55 11.18
CA LYS A 49 0.05 0.07 9.82
C LYS A 49 1.16 -0.96 9.73
N LYS A 50 1.04 -1.85 8.76
CA LYS A 50 2.11 -2.73 8.30
C LYS A 50 2.23 -2.55 6.79
N ILE A 51 3.45 -2.52 6.30
CA ILE A 51 3.74 -2.40 4.88
C ILE A 51 4.58 -3.60 4.42
N GLY A 52 4.42 -3.98 3.16
CA GLY A 52 5.29 -4.95 2.51
C GLY A 52 5.26 -4.84 1.00
N TYR A 53 6.38 -5.11 0.34
CA TYR A 53 6.44 -5.20 -1.11
C TYR A 53 7.54 -6.15 -1.55
N GLN A 54 7.41 -6.64 -2.79
CA GLN A 54 8.46 -7.38 -3.49
C GLN A 54 8.51 -6.92 -4.95
N ILE A 55 9.70 -6.58 -5.43
CA ILE A 55 10.00 -6.27 -6.84
C ILE A 55 11.31 -6.96 -7.18
N SER A 56 11.25 -8.05 -7.96
CA SER A 56 12.42 -8.86 -8.28
C SER A 56 13.14 -9.31 -7.00
N TYR A 57 14.30 -8.74 -6.65
CA TYR A 57 15.01 -9.03 -5.40
C TYR A 57 14.90 -7.91 -4.35
N MET A 58 14.27 -6.78 -4.69
CA MET A 58 14.01 -5.69 -3.76
C MET A 58 12.75 -6.04 -2.98
N GLY A 59 12.90 -6.30 -1.68
CA GLY A 59 11.78 -6.65 -0.81
C GLY A 59 11.84 -5.89 0.50
N MET A 60 10.67 -5.58 1.04
CA MET A 60 10.55 -5.05 2.40
C MET A 60 9.33 -5.69 3.06
N GLY A 61 9.45 -5.88 4.37
CA GLY A 61 8.34 -6.23 5.25
C GLY A 61 8.71 -5.87 6.68
N GLY A 62 7.70 -5.69 7.53
CA GLY A 62 7.90 -5.38 8.94
C GLY A 62 6.69 -5.77 9.79
N PRO A 63 6.79 -5.61 11.11
CA PRO A 63 5.65 -5.73 12.01
C PRO A 63 4.64 -4.58 11.79
N PHE A 64 3.50 -4.61 12.49
CA PHE A 64 2.67 -3.42 12.64
C PHE A 64 3.41 -2.37 13.48
N TYR A 65 3.30 -1.10 13.09
CA TYR A 65 3.90 0.03 13.79
C TYR A 65 3.07 1.30 13.64
N GLY A 66 3.31 2.25 14.55
CA GLY A 66 2.62 3.54 14.60
C GLY A 66 1.42 3.55 15.55
N ALA A 67 0.98 4.77 15.89
CA ALA A 67 -0.17 5.06 16.74
C ALA A 67 -0.93 6.25 16.13
N TYR A 68 -1.80 5.94 15.17
CA TYR A 68 -2.58 6.91 14.41
C TYR A 68 -3.97 7.08 15.04
N ILE A 69 -4.54 8.28 14.97
CA ILE A 69 -5.86 8.56 15.58
C ILE A 69 -6.98 7.79 14.86
N THR A 70 -6.86 7.60 13.55
CA THR A 70 -7.85 6.91 12.70
C THR A 70 -7.20 5.88 11.80
N ALA A 71 -7.99 4.93 11.30
CA ALA A 71 -7.55 3.94 10.34
C ALA A 71 -7.13 4.59 9.01
N GLU A 72 -7.86 5.63 8.60
CA GLU A 72 -7.56 6.45 7.42
C GLU A 72 -6.19 7.11 7.54
N ALA A 73 -5.86 7.70 8.70
CA ALA A 73 -4.55 8.32 8.91
C ALA A 73 -3.41 7.29 8.86
N ALA A 74 -3.64 6.06 9.35
CA ALA A 74 -2.68 4.97 9.21
C ALA A 74 -2.50 4.55 7.74
N LEU A 75 -3.60 4.45 6.99
CA LEU A 75 -3.59 4.12 5.56
C LEU A 75 -2.90 5.20 4.72
N GLU A 76 -3.29 6.46 4.87
CA GLU A 76 -2.68 7.62 4.18
C GLU A 76 -1.18 7.67 4.44
N SER A 77 -0.77 7.46 5.69
CA SER A 77 0.65 7.41 6.04
C SER A 77 1.37 6.23 5.38
N ALA A 78 0.70 5.09 5.15
CA ALA A 78 1.27 3.95 4.43
C ALA A 78 1.40 4.26 2.92
N VAL A 79 0.36 4.85 2.33
CA VAL A 79 0.34 5.25 0.93
C VAL A 79 1.44 6.26 0.63
N GLU A 80 1.55 7.30 1.44
CA GLU A 80 2.56 8.35 1.24
C GLU A 80 3.98 7.80 1.34
N TYR A 81 4.22 6.89 2.29
CA TYR A 81 5.51 6.20 2.40
C TYR A 81 5.87 5.47 1.10
N PHE A 82 4.94 4.70 0.55
CA PHE A 82 5.19 3.98 -0.69
C PHE A 82 5.32 4.90 -1.90
N ARG A 83 4.49 5.95 -2.00
CA ARG A 83 4.57 6.94 -3.07
C ARG A 83 5.95 7.59 -3.10
N GLN A 84 6.44 8.06 -1.96
CA GLN A 84 7.79 8.63 -1.85
C GLN A 84 8.88 7.61 -2.16
N SER A 85 8.78 6.40 -1.60
CA SER A 85 9.79 5.35 -1.79
C SER A 85 9.92 4.93 -3.25
N PHE A 86 8.80 4.59 -3.89
CA PHE A 86 8.77 4.13 -5.28
C PHE A 86 9.12 5.24 -6.27
N GLN A 87 8.66 6.47 -6.04
CA GLN A 87 9.05 7.60 -6.88
C GLN A 87 10.55 7.86 -6.79
N ARG A 88 11.12 7.87 -5.57
CA ARG A 88 12.57 8.00 -5.36
C ARG A 88 13.35 6.88 -6.06
N THR A 89 12.84 5.65 -6.04
CA THR A 89 13.45 4.53 -6.77
C THR A 89 13.42 4.77 -8.28
N LEU A 90 12.29 5.22 -8.84
CA LEU A 90 12.17 5.52 -10.27
C LEU A 90 13.09 6.65 -10.72
N ASP A 91 13.23 7.69 -9.90
CA ASP A 91 14.06 8.87 -10.16
C ASP A 91 15.56 8.54 -10.07
N ASN A 92 15.93 7.48 -9.34
CA ASN A 92 17.31 7.03 -9.22
C ASN A 92 17.61 5.83 -10.16
N PRO A 93 18.27 6.04 -11.32
CA PRO A 93 18.52 4.98 -12.29
C PRO A 93 19.37 3.83 -11.74
N CYS A 94 20.19 4.05 -10.71
CA CYS A 94 20.99 2.98 -10.09
C CYS A 94 20.16 2.08 -9.14
N SER A 95 18.97 2.54 -8.72
CA SER A 95 18.08 1.77 -7.84
C SER A 95 17.11 0.89 -8.62
N VAL A 96 16.94 1.11 -9.93
CA VAL A 96 16.10 0.28 -10.79
C VAL A 96 16.95 -0.69 -11.60
N GLN A 97 16.71 -1.99 -11.41
CA GLN A 97 17.49 -3.08 -12.00
C GLN A 97 17.24 -3.29 -13.48
N SER A 98 16.01 -3.01 -13.91
CA SER A 98 15.48 -3.42 -15.20
C SER A 98 14.28 -2.56 -15.62
N ASP A 99 14.02 -2.49 -16.92
CA ASP A 99 12.80 -1.83 -17.44
C ASP A 99 11.53 -2.47 -16.89
N LYS A 100 11.58 -3.79 -16.62
CA LYS A 100 10.47 -4.51 -16.01
C LYS A 100 10.15 -3.98 -14.60
N ASP A 101 11.17 -3.69 -13.80
CA ASP A 101 10.96 -3.11 -12.46
C ASP A 101 10.42 -1.68 -12.55
N ARG A 102 10.82 -0.89 -13.56
CA ARG A 102 10.20 0.43 -13.83
C ARG A 102 8.70 0.30 -14.10
N VAL A 103 8.31 -0.70 -14.88
CA VAL A 103 6.89 -0.98 -15.17
C VAL A 103 6.14 -1.39 -13.90
N HIS A 104 6.72 -2.26 -13.07
CA HIS A 104 6.10 -2.67 -11.82
C HIS A 104 5.93 -1.49 -10.83
N LEU A 105 6.96 -0.68 -10.64
CA LEU A 105 6.92 0.50 -9.77
C LEU A 105 5.80 1.47 -10.20
N ARG A 106 5.68 1.74 -11.51
CA ARG A 106 4.59 2.59 -12.04
C ARG A 106 3.20 2.00 -11.80
N ARG A 107 3.05 0.68 -11.94
CA ARG A 107 1.79 0.00 -11.63
C ARG A 107 1.45 0.06 -10.15
N PHE A 108 2.44 -0.04 -9.27
CA PHE A 108 2.22 0.16 -7.84
C PHE A 108 1.86 1.60 -7.50
N LEU A 109 2.48 2.60 -8.12
CA LEU A 109 2.08 4.00 -7.95
C LEU A 109 0.63 4.23 -8.36
N ALA A 110 0.21 3.71 -9.52
CA ALA A 110 -1.19 3.81 -9.96
C ALA A 110 -2.17 3.13 -8.99
N TRP A 111 -1.80 1.95 -8.48
CA TRP A 111 -2.61 1.26 -7.46
C TRP A 111 -2.70 2.04 -6.14
N LEU A 112 -1.62 2.72 -5.73
CA LEU A 112 -1.66 3.56 -4.52
C LEU A 112 -2.63 4.74 -4.67
N ASP A 113 -2.76 5.28 -5.88
CA ASP A 113 -3.75 6.32 -6.16
C ASP A 113 -5.16 5.77 -5.96
N GLU A 114 -5.47 4.58 -6.49
CA GLU A 114 -6.75 3.88 -6.29
C GLU A 114 -7.07 3.57 -4.81
N VAL A 115 -6.05 3.26 -3.99
CA VAL A 115 -6.23 2.99 -2.56
C VAL A 115 -6.49 4.27 -1.75
N SER A 116 -6.01 5.41 -2.25
CA SER A 116 -6.09 6.70 -1.57
C SER A 116 -7.32 7.54 -1.91
N GLU A 117 -8.02 7.19 -2.99
CA GLU A 117 -9.33 7.75 -3.38
C GLU A 117 -10.46 7.19 -2.50
#